data_AF-A0A8S9DXL0-F1
#
_entry.id   AF-A0A8S9DXL0-F1
#
_cell.length_a   1.000
_cell.length_b   1.000
_cell.length_c   1.000
_cell.angle_alpha   90.00
_cell.angle_beta   90.00
_cell.angle_gamma   90.00
#
_symmetry.space_group_name_H-M   'P 1'
#
loop_
_entity.id
_entity.type
_entity.pdbx_description
1 polymer ?
#
loop_
_entity_poly.entity_id
_entity_poly.type
_entity_poly.pdbx_seq_one_letter_code
_entity_poly.pdbx_strand_id
1 'polypeptide(L)'
;MFHFESLSSHSKGFTLLELVVVVAIIGILLVIAVPAYQDYGNRGRRTDAVNSLLAVQAEQERYRSTCVSYATQLNGARVCNSGSSTFNLGRANTDSADGHYTLAIESATASTYRATAAPKAGGPQSGDSCAVFAITQDGPDHAGYASAQCWGR
;
A
#
# COMPACT_ATOMS: atom_id res chain seq x y z
N MET A 1 -22.12 -38.79 -63.12
CA MET A 1 -21.45 -37.47 -63.19
C MET A 1 -22.04 -36.62 -62.08
N PHE A 2 -21.42 -36.63 -60.91
CA PHE A 2 -21.93 -35.88 -59.74
C PHE A 2 -21.46 -34.43 -59.86
N HIS A 3 -22.41 -33.52 -60.06
CA HIS A 3 -22.18 -32.08 -60.00
C HIS A 3 -21.94 -31.70 -58.53
N PHE A 4 -20.71 -31.27 -58.23
CA PHE A 4 -20.41 -30.59 -56.98
C PHE A 4 -20.76 -29.11 -57.17
N GLU A 5 -21.92 -28.68 -56.69
CA GLU A 5 -22.22 -27.25 -56.55
C GLU A 5 -21.33 -26.69 -55.43
N SER A 6 -20.38 -25.85 -55.82
CA SER A 6 -19.54 -25.09 -54.89
C SER A 6 -20.40 -24.03 -54.21
N LEU A 7 -20.74 -24.24 -52.94
CA LEU A 7 -21.35 -23.22 -52.10
C LEU A 7 -20.31 -22.11 -51.84
N SER A 8 -20.45 -21.01 -52.56
CA SER A 8 -19.68 -19.78 -52.31
C SER A 8 -20.02 -19.24 -50.92
N SER A 9 -19.12 -19.50 -49.97
CA SER A 9 -19.08 -18.83 -48.67
C SER A 9 -18.89 -17.33 -48.88
N HIS A 10 -19.95 -16.55 -48.72
CA HIS A 10 -19.86 -15.09 -48.61
C HIS A 10 -19.09 -14.74 -47.33
N SER A 11 -17.78 -14.56 -47.46
CA SER A 11 -16.93 -14.02 -46.41
C SER A 11 -17.36 -12.57 -46.12
N LYS A 12 -18.24 -12.38 -45.14
CA LYS A 12 -18.58 -11.03 -44.65
C LYS A 12 -17.34 -10.47 -43.93
N GLY A 13 -16.63 -9.55 -44.60
CA GLY A 13 -15.54 -8.79 -44.00
C GLY A 13 -16.08 -7.67 -43.10
N PHE A 14 -15.34 -7.35 -42.04
CA PHE A 14 -15.59 -6.18 -41.20
C PHE A 14 -15.39 -4.90 -42.01
N THR A 15 -16.26 -3.89 -41.85
CA THR A 15 -16.07 -2.61 -42.54
C THR A 15 -15.02 -1.76 -41.84
N LEU A 16 -14.29 -0.92 -42.61
CA LEU A 16 -13.38 0.08 -42.03
C LEU A 16 -14.11 1.05 -41.10
N LEU A 17 -15.37 1.37 -41.42
CA LEU A 17 -16.20 2.24 -40.61
C LEU A 17 -16.52 1.61 -39.24
N GLU A 18 -16.88 0.31 -39.21
CA GLU A 18 -17.11 -0.39 -37.95
C GLU A 18 -15.86 -0.41 -37.06
N LEU A 19 -14.68 -0.61 -37.65
CA LEU A 19 -13.43 -0.59 -36.89
C LEU A 19 -13.17 0.80 -36.27
N VAL A 20 -13.39 1.88 -37.03
CA VAL A 20 -13.19 3.25 -36.53
C VAL A 20 -14.14 3.57 -35.39
N VAL A 21 -15.42 3.16 -35.49
CA VAL A 21 -16.40 3.38 -34.42
C VAL A 21 -16.04 2.56 -33.18
N VAL A 22 -15.60 1.31 -33.33
CA VAL A 22 -15.17 0.47 -32.20
C VAL A 22 -13.97 1.08 -31.48
N VAL A 23 -12.95 1.53 -32.22
CA VAL A 23 -11.76 2.18 -31.63
C VAL A 23 -12.14 3.48 -30.93
N ALA A 24 -13.05 4.28 -31.50
CA ALA A 24 -13.55 5.50 -30.86
C ALA A 24 -14.24 5.21 -29.52
N ILE A 25 -15.09 4.17 -29.46
CA ILE A 25 -15.78 3.76 -28.22
C ILE A 25 -14.75 3.26 -27.19
N ILE A 26 -13.80 2.42 -27.58
CA ILE A 26 -12.74 1.93 -26.68
C ILE A 26 -11.93 3.10 -26.12
N GLY A 27 -11.56 4.08 -26.95
CA GLY A 27 -10.84 5.27 -26.52
C GLY A 27 -11.56 6.04 -25.41
N ILE A 28 -12.88 6.22 -25.54
CA ILE A 28 -13.71 6.89 -24.53
C ILE A 28 -13.74 6.08 -23.22
N LEU A 29 -13.91 4.76 -23.31
CA LEU A 29 -13.95 3.89 -22.13
C LEU A 29 -12.62 3.87 -21.37
N LEU A 30 -11.49 3.90 -22.08
CA LEU A 30 -10.16 3.86 -21.46
C LEU A 30 -9.87 5.07 -20.56
N VAL A 31 -10.40 6.25 -20.89
CA VAL A 31 -10.23 7.46 -20.06
C VAL A 31 -10.77 7.27 -18.64
N ILE A 32 -11.85 6.50 -18.49
CA ILE A 32 -12.48 6.23 -17.18
C ILE A 32 -11.88 4.98 -16.54
N ALA A 33 -11.64 3.94 -17.34
CA ALA A 33 -11.21 2.64 -16.85
C ALA A 33 -9.80 2.69 -16.22
N VAL A 34 -8.84 3.33 -16.88
CA VAL A 34 -7.44 3.33 -16.42
C VAL A 34 -7.26 3.93 -15.01
N PRO A 35 -7.72 5.16 -14.70
CA PRO A 35 -7.56 5.72 -13.36
C PRO A 35 -8.32 4.92 -12.30
N ALA A 36 -9.48 4.36 -12.64
CA ALA A 36 -10.26 3.53 -11.71
C ALA A 36 -9.52 2.23 -11.32
N TYR A 37 -8.89 1.55 -12.29
CA TYR A 37 -8.09 0.36 -12.01
C TYR A 37 -6.84 0.68 -11.17
N GLN A 38 -6.21 1.83 -11.41
CA GLN A 38 -5.06 2.27 -10.61
C GLN A 38 -5.45 2.56 -9.15
N ASP A 39 -6.58 3.24 -8.91
CA ASP A 39 -7.06 3.50 -7.54
C ASP A 39 -7.36 2.20 -6.78
N TYR A 40 -7.97 1.21 -7.44
CA TYR A 40 -8.22 -0.10 -6.83
C TYR A 40 -6.92 -0.77 -6.33
N GLY A 41 -5.88 -0.78 -7.16
CA GLY A 41 -4.57 -1.31 -6.76
C GLY A 41 -3.94 -0.51 -5.61
N ASN A 42 -4.06 0.81 -5.64
CA ASN A 42 -3.51 1.68 -4.61
C ASN A 42 -4.19 1.48 -3.25
N ARG A 43 -5.51 1.24 -3.20
CA ARG A 43 -6.22 0.92 -1.96
C ARG A 43 -5.67 -0.32 -1.24
N GLY A 44 -5.39 -1.38 -2.00
CA GLY A 44 -4.76 -2.59 -1.44
C GLY A 44 -3.39 -2.27 -0.83
N ARG A 45 -2.57 -1.49 -1.53
CA ARG A 45 -1.25 -1.08 -1.04
C ARG A 45 -1.32 -0.14 0.17
N ARG A 46 -2.27 0.80 0.21
CA ARG A 46 -2.51 1.63 1.40
C ARG A 46 -2.90 0.77 2.61
N THR A 47 -3.68 -0.29 2.37
CA THR A 47 -4.05 -1.26 3.42
C THR A 47 -2.82 -1.97 3.99
N ASP A 48 -1.82 -2.31 3.17
CA ASP A 48 -0.53 -2.85 3.64
C ASP A 48 0.20 -1.87 4.59
N ALA A 49 0.24 -0.57 4.26
CA ALA A 49 0.80 0.45 5.16
C ALA A 49 0.05 0.52 6.49
N VAL A 50 -1.29 0.59 6.44
CA VAL A 50 -2.15 0.67 7.63
C VAL A 50 -1.98 -0.55 8.52
N ASN A 51 -2.07 -1.76 7.96
CA ASN A 51 -1.90 -3.01 8.72
C ASN A 51 -0.50 -3.10 9.34
N SER A 52 0.53 -2.70 8.59
CA SER A 52 1.90 -2.68 9.09
C SER A 52 2.08 -1.72 10.26
N LEU A 53 1.48 -0.53 10.21
CA LEU A 53 1.52 0.44 11.31
C LEU A 53 0.73 0.00 12.54
N LEU A 54 -0.43 -0.64 12.35
CA LEU A 54 -1.20 -1.24 13.45
C LEU A 54 -0.42 -2.36 14.14
N ALA A 55 0.32 -3.17 13.37
CA ALA A 55 1.23 -4.15 13.94
C ALA A 55 2.37 -3.49 14.75
N VAL A 56 3.00 -2.42 14.21
CA VAL A 56 4.00 -1.64 14.97
C VAL A 56 3.43 -1.08 16.27
N GLN A 57 2.18 -0.60 16.27
CA GLN A 57 1.53 -0.10 17.49
C GLN A 57 1.35 -1.21 18.53
N ALA A 58 0.88 -2.39 18.15
CA ALA A 58 0.77 -3.53 19.06
C ALA A 58 2.15 -3.99 19.58
N GLU A 59 3.17 -3.98 18.73
CA GLU A 59 4.55 -4.30 19.11
C GLU A 59 5.12 -3.29 20.11
N GLN A 60 4.84 -2.00 19.92
CA GLN A 60 5.24 -0.92 20.83
C GLN A 60 4.59 -1.08 22.21
N GLU A 61 3.31 -1.44 22.26
CA GLU A 61 2.61 -1.68 23.53
C GLU A 61 3.17 -2.91 24.25
N ARG A 62 3.45 -3.99 23.50
CA ARG A 62 4.14 -5.16 24.05
C ARG A 62 5.52 -4.78 24.61
N TYR A 63 6.29 -3.98 23.87
CA TYR A 63 7.60 -3.50 24.32
C TYR A 63 7.49 -2.67 25.61
N ARG A 64 6.48 -1.80 25.69
CA ARG A 64 6.21 -0.95 26.86
C ARG A 64 5.79 -1.69 28.11
N SER A 65 5.18 -2.86 27.98
CA SER A 65 4.86 -3.70 29.14
C SER A 65 6.11 -4.08 29.96
N THR A 66 7.29 -4.01 29.34
CA THR A 66 8.57 -4.41 29.96
C THR A 66 9.58 -3.26 30.08
N CYS A 67 9.55 -2.33 29.11
CA CYS A 67 10.50 -1.22 29.01
C CYS A 67 9.91 0.09 29.53
N VAL A 68 10.74 0.95 30.14
CA VAL A 68 10.28 2.25 30.67
C VAL A 68 9.98 3.29 29.58
N SER A 69 10.44 3.06 28.35
CA SER A 69 10.19 3.92 27.18
C SER A 69 9.72 3.11 25.97
N TYR A 70 9.11 3.79 25.00
CA TYR A 70 8.82 3.17 23.71
C TYR A 70 10.14 2.86 22.97
N ALA A 71 10.10 1.88 22.07
CA ALA A 71 11.26 1.51 21.27
C ALA A 71 11.57 2.63 20.29
N THR A 72 12.85 3.01 20.19
CA THR A 72 13.34 4.05 19.27
C THR A 72 13.69 3.50 17.88
N GLN A 73 13.60 2.18 17.70
CA GLN A 73 13.91 1.50 16.44
C GLN A 73 12.96 0.33 16.22
N LEU A 74 12.71 0.02 14.94
CA LEU A 74 11.93 -1.15 14.54
C LEU A 74 12.71 -2.45 14.78
N ASN A 75 14.01 -2.44 14.49
CA ASN A 75 14.89 -3.59 14.59
C ASN A 75 16.01 -3.35 15.61
N GLY A 76 16.69 -4.43 15.98
CA GLY A 76 17.80 -4.40 16.93
C GLY A 76 17.37 -4.54 18.39
N ALA A 77 18.03 -5.45 19.10
CA ALA A 77 17.77 -5.70 20.50
C ALA A 77 18.47 -4.66 21.39
N ARG A 78 17.78 -4.16 22.42
CA ARG A 78 18.25 -3.09 23.30
C ARG A 78 17.93 -3.41 24.76
N VAL A 79 18.82 -3.06 25.67
CA VAL A 79 18.51 -3.06 27.11
C VAL A 79 17.69 -1.81 27.41
N CYS A 80 16.51 -2.01 27.98
CA CYS A 80 15.49 -0.97 28.16
C CYS A 80 14.88 -0.94 29.58
N ASN A 81 15.32 -1.86 30.43
CA ASN A 81 14.94 -1.96 31.84
C ASN A 81 16.21 -2.14 32.67
N SER A 82 16.09 -2.17 34.01
CA SER A 82 17.24 -2.33 34.91
C SER A 82 17.89 -3.72 34.87
N GLY A 83 17.38 -4.66 34.07
CA GLY A 83 17.98 -5.97 33.82
C GLY A 83 19.01 -5.94 32.70
N SER A 84 19.66 -7.08 32.45
CA SER A 84 20.62 -7.26 31.33
C SER A 84 19.98 -7.90 30.09
N SER A 85 18.65 -8.10 30.09
CA SER A 85 17.92 -8.67 28.96
C SER A 85 17.75 -7.64 27.85
N THR A 86 17.90 -8.08 26.60
CA THR A 86 17.65 -7.24 25.43
C THR A 86 16.24 -7.47 24.89
N PHE A 87 15.59 -6.40 24.46
CA PHE A 87 14.23 -6.39 23.94
C PHE A 87 14.18 -5.65 22.60
N ASN A 88 13.24 -6.03 21.75
CA ASN A 88 12.95 -5.37 20.47
C ASN A 88 11.46 -5.53 20.10
N LEU A 89 11.05 -4.86 19.02
CA LEU A 89 9.69 -4.95 18.49
C LEU A 89 9.40 -6.28 17.79
N GLY A 90 10.42 -7.10 17.50
CA GLY A 90 10.28 -8.38 16.82
C GLY A 90 10.37 -8.29 15.29
N ARG A 91 10.83 -7.15 14.76
CA ARG A 91 10.97 -6.94 13.30
C ARG A 91 12.39 -7.17 12.82
N ALA A 92 12.51 -7.98 11.76
CA ALA A 92 13.78 -8.22 11.08
C ALA A 92 14.11 -7.14 10.03
N ASN A 93 13.09 -6.58 9.38
CA ASN A 93 13.22 -5.55 8.35
C ASN A 93 12.39 -4.31 8.69
N THR A 94 12.58 -3.26 7.91
CA THR A 94 11.88 -1.98 8.00
C THR A 94 10.87 -1.83 6.88
N ASP A 95 10.38 -2.92 6.31
CA ASP A 95 9.42 -2.88 5.21
C ASP A 95 8.02 -3.21 5.72
N SER A 96 7.00 -2.71 5.01
CA SER A 96 5.64 -3.24 5.14
C SER A 96 5.57 -4.69 4.67
N ALA A 97 4.51 -5.41 5.03
CA ALA A 97 4.40 -6.85 4.77
C ALA A 97 4.50 -7.19 3.28
N ASP A 98 3.87 -6.39 2.42
CA ASP A 98 3.94 -6.54 0.95
C ASP A 98 5.09 -5.74 0.32
N GLY A 99 5.90 -5.06 1.14
CA GLY A 99 7.11 -4.37 0.73
C GLY A 99 6.88 -3.08 -0.07
N HIS A 100 5.69 -2.48 0.00
CA HIS A 100 5.36 -1.23 -0.70
C HIS A 100 5.79 0.04 0.06
N TYR A 101 5.97 -0.08 1.38
CA TYR A 101 6.33 1.02 2.26
C TYR A 101 7.58 0.68 3.07
N THR A 102 8.34 1.71 3.41
CA THR A 102 9.40 1.66 4.42
C THR A 102 8.87 2.24 5.72
N LEU A 103 8.95 1.43 6.77
CA LEU A 103 8.54 1.76 8.11
C LEU A 103 9.69 2.42 8.87
N ALA A 104 9.37 3.37 9.76
CA ALA A 104 10.33 3.97 10.68
C ALA A 104 9.70 4.30 12.03
N ILE A 105 10.51 4.39 13.08
CA ILE A 105 10.15 5.12 14.29
C ILE A 105 10.81 6.51 14.17
N GLU A 106 10.00 7.55 13.99
CA GLU A 106 10.49 8.93 13.83
C GLU A 106 10.82 9.58 15.17
N SER A 107 10.03 9.26 16.20
CA SER A 107 10.29 9.72 17.57
C SER A 107 9.75 8.71 18.57
N ALA A 108 10.40 8.61 19.73
CA ALA A 108 9.95 7.79 20.84
C ALA A 108 10.46 8.36 22.16
N THR A 109 9.60 8.36 23.17
CA THR A 109 9.86 8.84 24.53
C THR A 109 9.29 7.86 25.57
N ALA A 110 9.32 8.26 26.83
CA ALA A 110 8.70 7.56 27.95
C ALA A 110 7.17 7.73 28.03
N SER A 111 6.52 8.46 27.12
CA SER A 111 5.05 8.55 27.06
C SER A 111 4.46 8.55 25.65
N THR A 112 5.26 8.82 24.62
CA THR A 112 4.77 8.98 23.25
C THR A 112 5.71 8.33 22.25
N TYR A 113 5.19 7.98 21.08
CA TYR A 113 6.01 7.66 19.92
C TYR A 113 5.29 8.04 18.63
N ARG A 114 6.04 8.05 17.53
CA ARG A 114 5.54 8.19 16.18
C ARG A 114 6.21 7.16 15.29
N ALA A 115 5.41 6.29 14.68
CA ALA A 115 5.85 5.38 13.64
C ALA A 115 5.27 5.83 12.29
N THR A 116 6.04 5.68 11.23
CA THR A 116 5.62 6.08 9.88
C THR A 116 5.80 4.97 8.87
N ALA A 117 5.01 5.03 7.80
CA ALA A 117 5.11 4.19 6.62
C ALA A 117 5.21 5.10 5.40
N ALA A 118 6.42 5.25 4.88
CA ALA A 118 6.71 6.06 3.70
C ALA A 118 6.70 5.20 2.43
N PRO A 119 6.07 5.64 1.32
CA PRO A 119 6.13 4.91 0.05
C PRO A 119 7.58 4.65 -0.37
N LYS A 120 7.89 3.44 -0.83
CA LYS A 120 9.22 3.17 -1.38
C LYS A 120 9.50 4.05 -2.60
N ALA A 121 10.69 4.65 -2.64
CA ALA A 121 11.13 5.46 -3.77
C ALA A 121 11.12 4.63 -5.07
N GLY A 122 10.55 5.20 -6.14
CA GLY A 122 10.38 4.50 -7.42
C GLY A 122 9.35 3.36 -7.40
N GLY A 123 8.71 3.11 -6.26
CA GLY A 123 7.64 2.11 -6.13
C GLY A 123 6.29 2.63 -6.62
N PRO A 124 5.28 1.76 -6.72
CA PRO A 124 3.97 2.13 -7.26
C PRO A 124 3.21 3.18 -6.44
N GLN A 125 3.54 3.35 -5.16
CA GLN A 125 2.93 4.34 -4.26
C GLN A 125 3.67 5.69 -4.24
N SER A 126 4.76 5.86 -4.99
CA SER A 126 5.56 7.09 -4.99
C SER A 126 4.81 8.32 -5.52
N GLY A 127 3.83 8.13 -6.41
CA GLY A 127 2.94 9.18 -6.92
C GLY A 127 1.57 9.22 -6.25
N ASP A 128 1.35 8.43 -5.21
CA ASP A 128 0.05 8.37 -4.55
C ASP A 128 -0.18 9.60 -3.66
N SER A 129 -1.35 10.24 -3.82
CA SER A 129 -1.78 11.41 -3.03
C SER A 129 -1.79 11.20 -1.52
N CYS A 130 -1.88 9.94 -1.07
CA CYS A 130 -1.88 9.61 0.36
C CYS A 130 -0.49 9.66 1.01
N ALA A 131 0.59 9.72 0.23
CA ALA A 131 1.96 9.93 0.69
C ALA A 131 2.33 9.05 1.92
N VAL A 132 2.84 9.66 2.99
CA VAL A 132 3.36 8.99 4.19
C VAL A 132 2.26 8.82 5.24
N PHE A 133 2.08 7.60 5.74
CA PHE A 133 1.15 7.30 6.84
C PHE A 133 1.89 7.40 8.17
N ALA A 134 1.21 7.84 9.24
CA ALA A 134 1.77 7.89 10.58
C ALA A 134 0.79 7.40 11.65
N ILE A 135 1.32 6.73 12.67
CA ILE A 135 0.57 6.30 13.84
C ILE A 135 1.35 6.66 15.12
N THR A 136 0.62 7.00 16.16
CA THR A 136 1.14 7.28 17.51
C THR A 136 0.52 6.30 18.50
N GLN A 137 0.83 6.43 19.79
CA GLN A 137 0.19 5.65 20.85
C GLN A 137 -1.33 5.84 20.89
N ASP A 138 -1.84 7.00 20.44
CA ASP A 138 -3.27 7.33 20.48
C ASP A 138 -4.02 6.96 19.19
N GLY A 139 -3.31 6.42 18.18
CA GLY A 139 -3.86 6.06 16.88
C GLY A 139 -3.29 6.86 15.72
N PRO A 140 -3.98 6.88 14.56
CA PRO A 140 -3.52 7.54 13.35
C PRO A 140 -3.23 9.03 13.58
N ASP A 141 -2.10 9.51 13.05
CA ASP A 141 -1.79 10.94 13.01
C ASP A 141 -1.96 11.46 11.57
N HIS A 142 -2.72 12.54 11.45
CA HIS A 142 -3.02 13.21 10.19
C HIS A 142 -2.37 14.61 10.08
N ALA A 143 -1.66 15.05 11.12
CA ALA A 143 -0.98 16.34 11.14
C ALA A 143 0.31 16.27 10.30
N GLY A 144 0.19 16.55 9.01
CA GLY A 144 1.31 16.48 8.05
C GLY A 144 1.56 15.10 7.45
N TYR A 145 0.65 14.15 7.69
CA TYR A 145 0.68 12.78 7.17
C TYR A 145 -0.63 12.43 6.45
N ALA A 146 -0.75 11.21 5.95
CA ALA A 146 -1.91 10.70 5.22
C ALA A 146 -3.24 11.04 5.93
N SER A 147 -4.17 11.65 5.18
CA SER A 147 -5.48 12.08 5.70
C SER A 147 -6.35 10.91 6.19
N ALA A 148 -7.39 11.19 6.97
CA ALA A 148 -8.35 10.18 7.42
C ALA A 148 -8.99 9.39 6.26
N GLN A 149 -9.19 10.02 5.09
CA GLN A 149 -9.71 9.34 3.90
C GLN A 149 -8.73 8.27 3.39
N CYS A 150 -7.43 8.51 3.48
CA CYS A 150 -6.39 7.55 3.09
C CYS A 150 -6.32 6.33 4.01
N TRP A 151 -6.75 6.48 5.26
CA TRP A 151 -6.86 5.41 6.26
C TRP A 151 -8.17 4.62 6.14
N GLY A 152 -9.16 5.15 5.41
CA GLY A 152 -10.43 4.48 5.13
C GLY A 152 -10.27 3.31 4.15
N ARG A 153 -11.13 2.29 4.31
CA ARG A 153 -11.24 1.14 3.39
C ARG A 153 -11.98 1.52 2.11
#